data_AF-A0A1V4E5L5-F1
#
_entry.id   AF-A0A1V4E5L5-F1
#
_cell.length_a   1.000
_cell.length_b   1.000
_cell.length_c   1.000
_cell.angle_alpha   90.00
_cell.angle_beta   90.00
_cell.angle_gamma   90.00
#
_symmetry.space_group_name_H-M   'P 1'
#
loop_
_entity.id
_entity.type
_entity.pdbx_description
1 polymer ?
#
loop_
_entity_poly.entity_id
_entity_poly.type
_entity_poly.pdbx_seq_one_letter_code
_entity_poly.pdbx_strand_id
1 'polypeptide(L)'
;MITMIVVLAVVAVLVATLVSVYNRLVRTRNTVDNAWAQIDVQLKRRYDLIPNLVETVKGYAAHERATLEAVVVARAQAIGARGPEEQAAAENMLSGALKSLFAVAEAYPDLKASANFAELQEELAATENRIAYSRQYYNDAVLTYNNAIQTVPANIVAGMTGFTPREYFRRRRGARARAGQVLTMGAWIAAAAATGLWLLLLLALAVATRNPDVEPGPATGELAGQPPAVVDLITGDWRLCDEAPSATLLDLAARGVVAVEEIGPELSLVRLRGEPGDLRPYERLVYDHVRSLAVDGVVATGALAEGSRDLGRWWKSFRKKVIVEARAQGLSRPRWSRAHALLLGVAAAVPAAAIGIAVAADDARANHDGGPGAAIVSFALLVTLMGRLTGSAARPRGPGPPPTGSASASTCGRPGGSPSSPPPRSRSGAATSRTPPRSGSRRGPSGAFLSAPRPTTTGRGPTTAGCGTS
;
A
#
# COMPACT_ATOMS: atom_id res chain seq x y z
N MET A 1 2.47 28.89 -0.14
CA MET A 1 2.27 28.83 1.32
C MET A 1 1.74 27.47 1.75
N ILE A 2 0.55 27.05 1.31
CA ILE A 2 -0.04 25.73 1.65
C ILE A 2 0.90 24.55 1.35
N THR A 3 1.58 24.55 0.21
CA THR A 3 2.54 23.49 -0.17
C THR A 3 3.75 23.38 0.77
N MET A 4 4.32 24.51 1.21
CA MET A 4 5.41 24.52 2.19
C MET A 4 4.94 24.00 3.55
N ILE A 5 3.72 24.34 3.96
CA ILE A 5 3.11 23.86 5.20
C ILE A 5 2.92 22.34 5.15
N VAL A 6 2.45 21.80 4.01
CA VAL A 6 2.29 20.34 3.84
C VAL A 6 3.64 19.62 3.88
N VAL A 7 4.68 20.13 3.22
CA VAL A 7 6.02 19.52 3.28
C VAL A 7 6.58 19.55 4.70
N LEU A 8 6.46 20.69 5.39
CA LEU A 8 6.92 20.83 6.77
C LEU A 8 6.17 19.89 7.71
N ALA A 9 4.85 19.75 7.53
CA ALA A 9 4.02 18.84 8.32
C ALA A 9 4.43 17.37 8.11
N VAL A 10 4.69 16.95 6.86
CA VAL A 10 5.14 15.59 6.55
C VAL A 10 6.50 15.30 7.18
N VAL A 11 7.45 16.24 7.09
CA VAL A 11 8.78 16.11 7.72
C VAL A 11 8.65 16.04 9.24
N ALA A 12 7.81 16.88 9.85
CA ALA A 12 7.56 16.87 11.28
C ALA A 12 6.98 15.53 11.76
N VAL A 13 6.03 14.96 11.03
CA VAL A 13 5.45 13.63 11.33
C VAL A 13 6.50 12.52 11.20
N LEU A 14 7.37 12.58 10.19
CA LEU A 14 8.45 11.61 10.01
C LEU A 14 9.43 11.64 11.18
N VAL A 15 9.90 12.84 11.55
CA VAL A 15 10.82 13.05 12.68
C VAL A 15 10.16 12.61 14.00
N ALA A 16 8.91 12.99 14.25
CA ALA A 16 8.18 12.58 15.45
C ALA A 16 8.06 11.06 15.56
N THR A 17 7.84 10.37 14.42
CA THR A 17 7.75 8.91 14.37
C THR A 17 9.10 8.26 14.69
N LEU A 18 10.19 8.76 14.09
CA LEU A 18 11.57 8.29 14.37
C LEU A 18 11.93 8.43 15.85
N VAL A 19 11.66 9.60 16.45
CA VAL A 19 11.92 9.86 17.88
C VAL A 19 11.07 8.95 18.77
N SER A 20 9.79 8.75 18.43
CA SER A 20 8.90 7.86 19.19
C SER A 20 9.38 6.40 19.17
N VAL A 21 9.80 5.92 18.00
CA VAL A 21 10.32 4.56 17.80
C VAL A 21 11.62 4.36 18.57
N TYR A 22 12.57 5.30 18.46
CA TYR A 22 13.83 5.23 19.20
C TYR A 22 13.60 5.17 20.72
N ASN A 23 12.75 6.06 21.25
CA ASN A 23 12.41 6.07 22.68
C ASN A 23 11.73 4.79 23.12
N ARG A 24 10.90 4.17 22.26
CA ARG A 24 10.30 2.85 22.56
C ARG A 24 11.36 1.75 22.62
N LEU A 25 12.32 1.73 21.70
CA LEU A 25 13.42 0.75 21.70
C LEU A 25 14.34 0.89 22.92
N VAL A 26 14.65 2.13 23.34
CA VAL A 26 15.41 2.38 24.57
C VAL A 26 14.64 1.87 25.80
N ARG A 27 13.33 2.12 25.87
CA ARG A 27 12.48 1.61 26.96
C ARG A 27 12.50 0.09 27.04
N THR A 28 12.30 -0.61 25.94
CA THR A 28 12.31 -2.09 25.95
C THR A 28 13.67 -2.66 26.28
N ARG A 29 14.77 -2.03 25.84
CA ARG A 29 16.13 -2.38 26.26
C ARG A 29 16.29 -2.28 27.78
N ASN A 30 15.89 -1.14 28.36
CA ASN A 30 15.98 -0.92 29.80
C ASN A 30 15.09 -1.90 30.59
N THR A 31 13.94 -2.33 30.04
CA THR A 31 13.12 -3.38 30.64
C THR A 31 13.85 -4.72 30.71
N VAL A 32 14.58 -5.10 29.65
CA VAL A 32 15.41 -6.32 29.65
C VAL A 32 16.52 -6.22 30.69
N ASP A 33 17.22 -5.08 30.75
CA ASP A 33 18.30 -4.86 31.72
C ASP A 33 17.78 -4.87 33.17
N ASN A 34 16.59 -4.29 33.41
CA ASN A 34 15.94 -4.33 34.72
C ASN A 34 15.52 -5.76 35.10
N ALA A 35 14.95 -6.52 34.16
CA ALA A 35 14.56 -7.91 34.39
C ALA A 35 15.78 -8.78 34.72
N TRP A 36 16.92 -8.54 34.07
CA TRP A 36 18.19 -9.21 34.38
C TRP A 36 18.67 -8.86 35.80
N ALA A 37 18.67 -7.58 36.17
CA ALA A 37 19.06 -7.15 37.51
C ALA A 37 18.19 -7.79 38.62
N GLN A 38 16.89 -8.00 38.36
CA GLN A 38 16.01 -8.71 39.30
C GLN A 38 16.42 -10.18 39.48
N ILE A 39 16.82 -10.86 38.40
CA ILE A 39 17.36 -12.23 38.48
C ILE A 39 18.63 -12.24 39.33
N ASP A 40 19.59 -11.35 39.06
CA ASP A 40 20.88 -11.28 39.76
C ASP A 40 20.71 -11.14 41.28
N VAL A 41 19.76 -10.31 41.73
CA VAL A 41 19.45 -10.16 43.16
C VAL A 41 18.97 -11.47 43.78
N GLN A 42 18.08 -12.20 43.11
CA GLN A 42 17.57 -13.48 43.63
C GLN A 42 18.65 -14.57 43.61
N LEU A 43 19.48 -14.61 42.55
CA LEU A 43 20.62 -15.52 42.46
C LEU A 43 21.61 -15.29 43.60
N LYS A 44 21.96 -14.02 43.86
CA LYS A 44 22.84 -13.66 44.97
C LYS A 44 22.29 -14.11 46.32
N ARG A 45 21.00 -13.84 46.60
CA ARG A 45 20.35 -14.31 47.83
C ARG A 45 20.47 -15.83 47.98
N ARG A 46 20.22 -16.60 46.91
CA ARG A 46 20.36 -18.06 46.92
C ARG A 46 21.80 -18.47 47.27
N TYR A 47 22.81 -17.82 46.69
CA TYR A 47 24.21 -18.14 46.96
C TYR A 47 24.65 -17.79 48.37
N ASP A 48 24.06 -16.76 48.98
CA ASP A 48 24.39 -16.34 50.35
C ASP A 48 23.78 -17.30 51.40
N LEU A 49 22.66 -17.97 51.08
CA LEU A 49 22.03 -18.95 51.96
C LEU A 49 22.70 -20.35 51.95
N ILE A 50 23.34 -20.73 50.84
CA ILE A 50 23.92 -22.08 50.68
C ILE A 50 25.01 -22.40 51.70
N PRO A 51 25.97 -21.52 52.03
CA PRO A 51 26.98 -21.81 53.05
C PRO A 51 26.36 -22.15 54.41
N ASN A 52 25.36 -21.38 54.85
CA ASN A 52 24.65 -21.63 56.10
C ASN A 52 23.91 -22.96 56.08
N LEU A 53 23.29 -23.31 54.95
CA LEU A 53 22.67 -24.64 54.76
C LEU A 53 23.71 -25.76 54.87
N VAL A 54 24.85 -25.61 54.19
CA VAL A 54 25.93 -26.61 54.19
C VAL A 54 26.49 -26.79 55.60
N GLU A 55 26.74 -25.72 56.36
CA GLU A 55 27.21 -25.82 57.75
C GLU A 55 26.17 -26.48 58.66
N THR A 56 24.88 -26.17 58.48
CA THR A 56 23.80 -26.81 59.24
C THR A 56 23.74 -28.31 58.95
N VAL A 57 23.78 -28.72 57.68
CA VAL A 57 23.74 -30.15 57.31
C VAL A 57 25.01 -30.89 57.77
N LYS A 58 26.19 -30.27 57.68
CA LYS A 58 27.46 -30.84 58.17
C LYS A 58 27.40 -31.21 59.66
N GLY A 59 26.68 -30.44 60.47
CA GLY A 59 26.52 -30.70 61.91
C GLY A 59 25.80 -32.01 62.24
N TYR A 60 24.92 -32.48 61.34
CA TYR A 60 24.10 -33.69 61.56
C TYR A 60 24.46 -34.86 60.64
N ALA A 61 24.94 -34.59 59.43
CA ALA A 61 25.19 -35.58 58.38
C ALA A 61 26.63 -35.50 57.84
N ALA A 62 27.62 -35.52 58.74
CA ALA A 62 29.04 -35.36 58.39
C ALA A 62 29.60 -36.45 57.44
N HIS A 63 28.90 -37.59 57.33
CA HIS A 63 29.27 -38.69 56.43
C HIS A 63 28.86 -38.44 54.97
N GLU A 64 28.01 -37.45 54.70
CA GLU A 64 27.47 -37.11 53.36
C GLU A 64 28.38 -36.14 52.56
N ARG A 65 29.69 -36.38 52.61
CA ARG A 65 30.70 -35.48 52.03
C ARG A 65 30.50 -35.25 50.53
N ALA A 66 30.21 -36.32 49.79
CA ALA A 66 30.03 -36.25 48.33
C ALA A 66 28.87 -35.33 47.93
N THR A 67 27.74 -35.40 48.66
CA THR A 67 26.56 -34.57 48.41
C THR A 67 26.81 -33.10 48.75
N LEU A 68 27.48 -32.84 49.87
CA LEU A 68 27.86 -31.48 50.28
C LEU A 68 28.88 -30.87 49.32
N GLU A 69 29.86 -31.64 48.86
CA GLU A 69 30.84 -31.20 47.87
C GLU A 69 30.17 -30.87 46.53
N ALA A 70 29.23 -31.70 46.06
CA ALA A 70 28.47 -31.43 44.84
C ALA A 70 27.72 -30.08 44.91
N VAL A 71 27.15 -29.73 46.06
CA VAL A 71 26.47 -28.43 46.27
C VAL A 71 27.47 -27.27 46.26
N VAL A 72 28.63 -27.42 46.91
CA VAL A 72 29.68 -26.40 46.93
C VAL A 72 30.25 -26.17 45.52
N VAL A 73 30.52 -27.23 44.76
CA VAL A 73 31.00 -27.15 43.37
C VAL A 73 29.94 -26.52 42.47
N ALA A 74 28.68 -26.94 42.58
CA ALA A 74 27.59 -26.37 41.79
C ALA A 74 27.39 -24.87 42.09
N ARG A 75 27.53 -24.45 43.36
CA ARG A 75 27.51 -23.03 43.75
C ARG A 75 28.67 -22.27 43.12
N ALA A 76 29.89 -22.81 43.18
CA ALA A 76 31.06 -22.17 42.60
C ALA A 76 30.92 -21.98 41.07
N GLN A 77 30.39 -22.99 40.38
CA GLN A 77 30.08 -22.91 38.94
C GLN A 77 28.99 -21.89 38.64
N ALA A 78 27.95 -21.80 39.47
CA ALA A 78 26.87 -20.82 39.32
C ALA A 78 27.34 -19.37 39.53
N ILE A 79 28.28 -19.14 40.46
CA ILE A 79 28.89 -17.81 40.67
C ILE A 79 29.83 -17.43 39.52
N GLY A 80 30.51 -18.42 38.91
CA GLY A 80 31.48 -18.20 37.84
C GLY A 80 30.89 -18.08 36.43
N ALA A 81 29.63 -18.46 36.23
CA ALA A 81 28.97 -18.43 34.93
C ALA A 81 28.79 -17.00 34.42
N ARG A 82 28.91 -16.80 33.09
CA ARG A 82 28.77 -15.47 32.47
C ARG A 82 27.69 -15.48 31.40
N GLY A 83 26.75 -14.56 31.55
CA GLY A 83 25.66 -14.37 30.59
C GLY A 83 24.48 -15.33 30.77
N PRO A 84 23.33 -15.05 30.13
CA PRO A 84 22.06 -15.70 30.43
C PRO A 84 22.03 -17.21 30.19
N GLU A 85 22.67 -17.70 29.13
CA GLU A 85 22.64 -19.12 28.78
C GLU A 85 23.52 -19.98 29.70
N GLU A 86 24.75 -19.53 29.98
CA GLU A 86 25.66 -20.21 30.92
C GLU A 86 25.08 -20.19 32.33
N GLN A 87 24.54 -19.04 32.76
CA GLN A 87 23.88 -18.89 34.06
C GLN A 87 22.72 -19.88 34.19
N ALA A 88 21.88 -20.01 33.15
CA ALA A 88 20.78 -20.97 33.16
C ALA A 88 21.25 -22.42 33.29
N ALA A 89 22.37 -22.78 32.66
CA ALA A 89 22.93 -24.13 32.78
C ALA A 89 23.47 -24.41 34.18
N ALA A 90 24.27 -23.51 34.73
CA ALA A 90 24.86 -23.65 36.06
C ALA A 90 23.79 -23.67 37.17
N GLU A 91 22.77 -22.83 37.04
CA GLU A 91 21.64 -22.81 37.97
C GLU A 91 20.83 -24.11 37.96
N ASN A 92 20.66 -24.75 36.80
CA ASN A 92 19.98 -26.03 36.72
C ASN A 92 20.78 -27.13 37.44
N MET A 93 22.11 -27.10 37.35
CA MET A 93 22.98 -28.02 38.11
C MET A 93 22.88 -27.76 39.62
N LEU A 94 22.85 -26.50 40.04
CA LEU A 94 22.65 -26.13 41.45
C LEU A 94 21.28 -26.55 41.98
N SER A 95 20.19 -26.31 41.23
CA SER A 95 18.87 -26.81 41.60
C SER A 95 18.81 -28.35 41.66
N GLY A 96 19.59 -29.05 40.82
CA GLY A 96 19.77 -30.50 40.91
C GLY A 96 20.47 -30.93 42.20
N ALA A 97 21.62 -30.31 42.52
CA ALA A 97 22.41 -30.63 43.71
C ALA A 97 21.63 -30.35 45.02
N LEU A 98 20.88 -29.24 45.09
CA LEU A 98 20.03 -28.95 46.25
C LEU A 98 18.89 -29.96 46.42
N LYS A 99 18.29 -30.46 45.33
CA LYS A 99 17.28 -31.53 45.42
C LYS A 99 17.87 -32.81 45.99
N SER A 100 19.07 -33.19 45.55
CA SER A 100 19.78 -34.34 46.12
C SER A 100 20.10 -34.14 47.60
N LEU A 101 20.54 -32.94 48.00
CA LEU A 101 20.79 -32.62 49.41
C LEU A 101 19.52 -32.71 50.27
N PHE A 102 18.39 -32.21 49.78
CA PHE A 102 17.12 -32.32 50.50
C PHE A 102 16.61 -33.75 50.59
N ALA A 103 16.82 -34.57 49.56
CA ALA A 103 16.52 -36.00 49.62
C ALA A 103 17.37 -36.74 50.67
N VAL A 104 18.66 -36.39 50.80
CA VAL A 104 19.52 -36.92 51.86
C VAL A 104 19.01 -36.49 53.24
N ALA A 105 18.55 -35.25 53.41
CA ALA A 105 18.01 -34.78 54.68
C ALA A 105 16.76 -35.55 55.15
N GLU A 106 16.01 -36.19 54.25
CA GLU A 106 14.88 -37.07 54.65
C GLU A 106 15.34 -38.31 55.43
N ALA A 107 16.58 -38.77 55.21
CA ALA A 107 17.16 -39.90 55.93
C ALA A 107 17.65 -39.55 57.35
N TYR A 108 17.67 -38.26 57.73
CA TYR A 108 18.15 -37.77 59.02
C TYR A 108 17.02 -37.03 59.77
N PRO A 109 16.21 -37.73 60.60
CA PRO A 109 15.07 -37.14 61.31
C PRO A 109 15.42 -35.94 62.19
N ASP A 110 16.57 -35.97 62.87
CA ASP A 110 17.03 -34.89 63.75
C ASP A 110 17.36 -33.61 62.99
N LEU A 111 17.93 -33.74 61.77
CA LEU A 111 18.18 -32.61 60.88
C LEU A 111 16.86 -32.04 60.36
N LYS A 112 15.92 -32.92 59.98
CA LYS A 112 14.59 -32.53 59.50
C LYS A 112 13.79 -31.78 60.57
N ALA A 113 13.95 -32.14 61.84
CA ALA A 113 13.32 -31.48 62.97
C ALA A 113 13.99 -30.16 63.38
N SER A 114 15.18 -29.85 62.85
CA SER A 114 15.89 -28.61 63.16
C SER A 114 15.18 -27.40 62.57
N ALA A 115 14.78 -26.46 63.44
CA ALA A 115 14.11 -25.22 63.04
C ALA A 115 14.94 -24.40 62.04
N ASN A 116 16.26 -24.31 62.26
CA ASN A 116 17.18 -23.57 61.37
C ASN A 116 17.25 -24.19 59.97
N PHE A 117 17.19 -25.53 59.86
CA PHE A 117 17.20 -26.22 58.56
C PHE A 117 15.87 -26.04 57.83
N ALA A 118 14.75 -26.14 58.54
CA ALA A 118 13.41 -25.92 57.99
C ALA A 118 13.26 -24.49 57.43
N GLU A 119 13.73 -23.48 58.18
CA GLU A 119 13.72 -22.08 57.74
C GLU A 119 14.56 -21.87 56.47
N LEU A 120 15.81 -22.37 56.43
CA LEU A 120 16.67 -22.27 55.25
C LEU A 120 16.07 -22.99 54.02
N GLN A 121 15.42 -24.13 54.23
CA GLN A 121 14.74 -24.85 53.16
C GLN A 121 13.57 -24.04 52.60
N GLU A 122 12.76 -23.42 53.48
CA GLU A 122 11.65 -22.56 53.07
C GLU A 122 12.14 -21.31 52.32
N GLU A 123 13.19 -20.64 52.83
CA GLU A 123 13.78 -19.47 52.17
C GLU A 123 14.35 -19.80 50.79
N LEU A 124 15.02 -20.94 50.65
CA LEU A 124 15.55 -21.40 49.37
C LEU A 124 14.43 -21.77 48.39
N ALA A 125 13.37 -22.43 48.85
CA ALA A 125 12.20 -22.73 48.03
C ALA A 125 11.48 -21.46 47.56
N ALA A 126 11.29 -20.48 48.46
CA ALA A 126 10.73 -19.18 48.13
C ALA A 126 11.61 -18.42 47.11
N THR A 127 12.94 -18.51 47.26
CA THR A 127 13.90 -17.90 46.32
C THR A 127 13.85 -18.59 44.95
N GLU A 128 13.79 -19.92 44.88
CA GLU A 128 13.65 -20.65 43.60
C GLU A 128 12.34 -20.29 42.88
N ASN A 129 11.23 -20.13 43.60
CA ASN A 129 9.96 -19.69 43.02
C ASN A 129 10.07 -18.27 42.44
N ARG A 130 10.73 -17.34 43.14
CA ARG A 130 11.00 -15.99 42.64
C ARG A 130 11.94 -15.98 41.44
N ILE A 131 12.96 -16.83 41.45
CA ILE A 131 13.87 -17.03 40.30
C ILE A 131 13.07 -17.54 39.09
N ALA A 132 12.21 -18.54 39.27
CA ALA A 132 11.38 -19.08 38.18
C ALA A 132 10.49 -18.00 37.53
N TYR A 133 9.82 -17.19 38.35
CA TYR A 133 9.04 -16.05 37.85
C TYR A 133 9.90 -15.01 37.13
N SER A 134 11.04 -14.64 37.73
CA SER A 134 11.96 -13.63 37.16
C SER A 134 12.54 -14.09 35.81
N ARG A 135 12.83 -15.39 35.66
CA ARG A 135 13.27 -16.00 34.39
C ARG A 135 12.19 -15.90 33.31
N GLN A 136 10.93 -16.17 33.66
CA GLN A 136 9.81 -16.01 32.73
C GLN A 136 9.70 -14.54 32.29
N TYR A 137 9.68 -13.61 33.25
CA TYR A 137 9.60 -12.18 32.98
C TYR A 137 10.73 -11.68 32.09
N TYR A 138 11.97 -12.10 32.36
CA TYR A 138 13.12 -11.78 31.49
C TYR A 138 12.94 -12.32 30.07
N ASN A 139 12.50 -13.58 29.92
CA ASN A 139 12.27 -14.17 28.60
C ASN A 139 11.17 -13.43 27.82
N ASP A 140 10.10 -12.98 28.49
CA ASP A 140 9.03 -12.19 27.89
C ASP A 140 9.51 -10.78 27.49
N ALA A 141 10.34 -10.15 28.31
CA ALA A 141 10.98 -8.87 28.00
C ALA A 141 11.93 -9.00 26.80
N VAL A 142 12.77 -10.04 26.76
CA VAL A 142 13.68 -10.34 25.63
C VAL A 142 12.88 -10.61 24.36
N LEU A 143 11.76 -11.35 24.44
CA LEU A 143 10.87 -11.57 23.30
C LEU A 143 10.31 -10.25 22.77
N THR A 144 9.78 -9.41 23.66
CA THR A 144 9.22 -8.10 23.28
C THR A 144 10.28 -7.20 22.64
N TYR A 145 11.49 -7.18 23.20
CA TYR A 145 12.62 -6.43 22.67
C TYR A 145 13.08 -6.96 21.30
N ASN A 146 13.30 -8.27 21.18
CA ASN A 146 13.74 -8.93 19.94
C ASN A 146 12.70 -8.78 18.82
N ASN A 147 11.41 -8.84 19.15
CA ASN A 147 10.35 -8.53 18.19
C ASN A 147 10.40 -7.05 17.80
N ALA A 148 10.55 -6.13 18.76
CA ALA A 148 10.59 -4.69 18.46
C ALA A 148 11.73 -4.31 17.50
N ILE A 149 12.91 -4.93 17.60
CA ILE A 149 14.02 -4.67 16.68
C ILE A 149 13.85 -5.35 15.30
N GLN A 150 12.94 -6.32 15.17
CA GLN A 150 12.67 -7.03 13.92
C GLN A 150 11.46 -6.48 13.15
N THR A 151 10.59 -5.70 13.78
CA THR A 151 9.37 -5.16 13.16
C THR A 151 9.58 -3.77 12.56
N VAL A 152 8.96 -3.49 11.42
CA VAL A 152 8.95 -2.16 10.78
C VAL A 152 8.02 -1.19 11.56
N PRO A 153 8.38 0.09 11.74
CA PRO A 153 9.58 0.79 11.23
C PRO A 153 10.82 0.70 12.13
N ALA A 154 10.73 -0.01 13.25
CA ALA A 154 11.77 -0.05 14.27
C ALA A 154 13.06 -0.78 13.83
N ASN A 155 12.97 -1.75 12.91
CA ASN A 155 14.13 -2.45 12.34
C ASN A 155 15.13 -1.52 11.63
N ILE A 156 14.65 -0.51 10.91
CA ILE A 156 15.50 0.47 10.21
C ILE A 156 16.26 1.32 11.24
N VAL A 157 15.53 1.81 12.24
CA VAL A 157 16.11 2.61 13.34
C VAL A 157 17.12 1.77 14.13
N ALA A 158 16.76 0.52 14.47
CA ALA A 158 17.60 -0.43 15.20
C ALA A 158 18.91 -0.72 14.46
N GLY A 159 18.84 -0.93 13.13
CA GLY A 159 20.02 -1.16 12.29
C GLY A 159 20.97 0.04 12.24
N MET A 160 20.43 1.27 12.20
CA MET A 160 21.25 2.50 12.19
C MET A 160 21.86 2.85 13.56
N THR A 161 21.21 2.43 14.65
CA THR A 161 21.58 2.85 16.02
C THR A 161 22.19 1.72 16.87
N GLY A 162 22.48 0.57 16.26
CA GLY A 162 23.24 -0.52 16.89
C GLY A 162 22.45 -1.34 17.93
N PHE A 163 21.11 -1.45 17.80
CA PHE A 163 20.32 -2.32 18.68
C PHE A 163 20.49 -3.78 18.27
N THR A 164 21.23 -4.55 19.08
CA THR A 164 21.47 -5.99 18.86
C THR A 164 20.44 -6.86 19.59
N PRO A 165 20.11 -8.05 19.07
CA PRO A 165 19.27 -9.02 19.75
C PRO A 165 19.86 -9.47 21.10
N ARG A 166 18.99 -9.75 22.08
CA ARG A 166 19.37 -10.28 23.39
C ARG A 166 19.08 -11.78 23.48
N GLU A 167 19.87 -12.49 24.27
CA GLU A 167 19.75 -13.93 24.48
C GLU A 167 18.69 -14.27 25.54
N TYR A 168 17.98 -15.38 25.33
CA TYR A 168 16.99 -15.88 26.28
C TYR A 168 17.65 -16.64 27.42
N PHE A 169 17.00 -16.65 28.58
CA PHE A 169 17.32 -17.50 29.72
C PHE A 169 16.79 -18.93 29.49
N ARG A 170 17.22 -19.59 28.40
CA ARG A 170 16.86 -20.98 28.07
C ARG A 170 17.78 -21.55 26.99
N ARG A 171 18.12 -22.85 27.08
CA ARG A 171 18.71 -23.59 25.95
C ARG A 171 17.76 -23.57 24.74
N ARG A 172 18.28 -23.13 23.59
CA ARG A 172 17.54 -22.91 22.34
C ARG A 172 16.69 -24.12 21.93
N ARG A 173 15.35 -23.99 21.96
CA ARG A 173 14.42 -24.89 21.26
C ARG A 173 13.46 -24.09 20.36
N GLY A 174 13.70 -24.15 19.05
CA GLY A 174 12.63 -24.25 18.04
C GLY A 174 11.78 -23.03 17.64
N ALA A 175 12.07 -21.79 18.03
CA ALA A 175 11.20 -20.65 17.69
C ALA A 175 11.31 -20.09 16.25
N ARG A 176 12.28 -20.55 15.44
CA ARG A 176 12.56 -19.94 14.10
C ARG A 176 11.42 -20.07 13.09
N ALA A 177 10.58 -21.11 13.18
CA ALA A 177 9.61 -21.41 12.11
C ALA A 177 8.37 -20.48 12.10
N ARG A 178 7.87 -20.01 13.25
CA ARG A 178 6.69 -19.11 13.30
C ARG A 178 7.02 -17.64 13.08
N ALA A 179 8.23 -17.21 13.49
CA ALA A 179 8.67 -15.82 13.33
C ALA A 179 8.76 -15.42 11.86
N GLY A 180 9.22 -16.34 11.00
CA GLY A 180 9.26 -16.14 9.56
C GLY A 180 7.89 -15.75 9.01
N GLN A 181 6.84 -16.54 9.30
CA GLN A 181 5.48 -16.39 8.75
C GLN A 181 4.85 -15.02 9.03
N VAL A 182 4.97 -14.53 10.27
CA VAL A 182 4.37 -13.26 10.71
C VAL A 182 5.08 -12.05 10.10
N LEU A 183 6.40 -12.15 9.88
CA LEU A 183 7.21 -11.06 9.31
C LEU A 183 6.81 -10.69 7.88
N THR A 184 6.48 -11.67 7.03
CA THR A 184 6.09 -11.35 5.64
C THR A 184 4.66 -10.86 5.54
N MET A 185 3.73 -11.40 6.34
CA MET A 185 2.37 -10.86 6.40
C MET A 185 2.38 -9.40 6.86
N GLY A 186 3.19 -9.07 7.88
CA GLY A 186 3.39 -7.69 8.32
C GLY A 186 3.96 -6.77 7.23
N ALA A 187 4.92 -7.25 6.45
CA ALA A 187 5.52 -6.48 5.36
C ALA A 187 4.52 -6.16 4.23
N TRP A 188 3.70 -7.14 3.82
CA TRP A 188 2.66 -6.93 2.81
C TRP A 188 1.53 -6.01 3.30
N ILE A 189 1.13 -6.11 4.57
CA ILE A 189 0.14 -5.19 5.16
C ILE A 189 0.68 -3.76 5.19
N ALA A 190 1.95 -3.57 5.58
CA ALA A 190 2.58 -2.26 5.59
C ALA A 190 2.70 -1.67 4.17
N ALA A 191 3.05 -2.49 3.17
CA ALA A 191 3.09 -2.09 1.76
C ALA A 191 1.71 -1.67 1.24
N ALA A 192 0.66 -2.42 1.57
CA ALA A 192 -0.72 -2.09 1.20
C ALA A 192 -1.18 -0.78 1.86
N ALA A 193 -0.90 -0.59 3.15
CA ALA A 193 -1.26 0.63 3.88
C ALA A 193 -0.54 1.87 3.32
N ALA A 194 0.77 1.77 3.05
CA ALA A 194 1.55 2.85 2.46
C ALA A 194 1.04 3.23 1.06
N THR A 195 0.70 2.23 0.25
CA THR A 195 0.16 2.45 -1.10
C THR A 195 -1.23 3.08 -1.05
N GLY A 196 -2.10 2.60 -0.16
CA GLY A 196 -3.43 3.18 0.06
C GLY A 196 -3.36 4.63 0.52
N LEU A 197 -2.46 4.97 1.44
CA LEU A 197 -2.26 6.34 1.91
C LEU A 197 -1.76 7.27 0.79
N TRP A 198 -0.84 6.78 -0.04
CA TRP A 198 -0.37 7.54 -1.21
C TRP A 198 -1.47 7.76 -2.25
N LEU A 199 -2.31 6.74 -2.52
CA LEU A 199 -3.46 6.87 -3.41
C LEU A 199 -4.50 7.84 -2.86
N LEU A 200 -4.74 7.85 -1.55
CA LEU A 200 -5.62 8.83 -0.89
C LEU A 200 -5.05 10.25 -0.98
N LEU A 201 -3.74 10.44 -0.77
CA LEU A 201 -3.07 11.73 -0.97
C LEU A 201 -3.23 12.21 -2.41
N LEU A 202 -3.02 11.31 -3.38
CA LEU A 202 -3.20 11.60 -4.80
C LEU A 202 -4.65 11.96 -5.14
N LEU A 203 -5.63 11.22 -4.58
CA LEU A 203 -7.05 11.50 -4.75
C LEU A 203 -7.44 12.85 -4.14
N ALA A 204 -6.97 13.13 -2.92
CA ALA A 204 -7.23 14.40 -2.24
C ALA A 204 -6.66 15.59 -3.03
N LEU A 205 -5.43 15.49 -3.54
CA LEU A 205 -4.87 16.49 -4.45
C LEU A 205 -5.69 16.61 -5.74
N ALA A 206 -6.12 15.48 -6.31
CA ALA A 206 -6.92 15.50 -7.53
C ALA A 206 -8.27 16.20 -7.32
N VAL A 207 -8.95 15.97 -6.20
CA VAL A 207 -10.21 16.62 -5.83
C VAL A 207 -10.00 18.11 -5.49
N ALA A 208 -8.99 18.45 -4.69
CA ALA A 208 -8.70 19.83 -4.32
C ALA A 208 -8.25 20.70 -5.51
N THR A 209 -7.68 20.08 -6.55
CA THR A 209 -7.28 20.75 -7.80
C THR A 209 -8.28 20.56 -8.94
N ARG A 210 -9.52 20.15 -8.63
CA ARG A 210 -10.59 20.04 -9.63
C ARG A 210 -10.95 21.43 -10.14
N ASN A 211 -11.25 21.53 -11.44
CA ASN A 211 -11.70 22.80 -12.01
C ASN A 211 -13.04 23.17 -11.38
N PRO A 212 -13.24 24.43 -10.95
CA PRO A 212 -14.57 24.90 -10.61
C PRO A 212 -15.46 24.85 -11.86
N ASP A 213 -16.72 24.44 -11.69
CA ASP A 213 -17.71 24.44 -12.76
C ASP A 213 -17.90 25.89 -13.24
N VAL A 214 -17.79 26.10 -14.55
CA VAL A 214 -17.99 27.42 -15.16
C VAL A 214 -19.48 27.57 -15.43
N GLU A 215 -20.12 28.51 -14.76
CA GLU A 215 -21.53 28.84 -15.03
C GLU A 215 -21.63 29.57 -16.37
N PRO A 216 -22.43 29.09 -17.34
CA PRO A 216 -22.53 29.71 -18.65
C PRO A 216 -23.17 31.10 -18.52
N GLY A 217 -22.57 32.09 -19.19
CA GLY A 217 -23.12 33.44 -19.27
C GLY A 217 -24.40 33.51 -20.12
N PRO A 218 -25.13 34.64 -20.08
CA PRO A 218 -26.30 34.85 -20.93
C PRO A 218 -25.91 34.81 -22.41
N ALA A 219 -26.81 34.30 -23.26
CA ALA A 219 -26.58 34.22 -24.70
C ALA A 219 -26.44 35.62 -25.32
N THR A 220 -25.38 35.85 -26.09
CA THR A 220 -25.21 37.07 -26.90
C THR A 220 -25.03 36.72 -28.37
N GLY A 221 -25.50 37.60 -29.25
CA GLY A 221 -25.24 37.53 -30.69
C GLY A 221 -23.84 37.97 -31.11
N GLU A 222 -23.05 38.55 -30.19
CA GLU A 222 -21.65 38.89 -30.44
C GLU A 222 -20.77 37.66 -30.22
N LEU A 223 -20.07 37.23 -31.27
CA LEU A 223 -19.02 36.22 -31.19
C LEU A 223 -17.75 36.88 -30.64
N ALA A 224 -17.27 36.41 -29.49
CA ALA A 224 -15.96 36.83 -28.98
C ALA A 224 -14.86 36.49 -30.01
N GLY A 225 -13.86 37.34 -30.20
CA GLY A 225 -12.74 37.15 -31.16
C GLY A 225 -11.77 36.01 -30.81
N GLN A 226 -12.21 35.00 -30.06
CA GLN A 226 -11.43 33.84 -29.66
C GLN A 226 -11.45 32.78 -30.77
N PRO A 227 -10.31 32.12 -31.06
CA PRO A 227 -10.29 31.10 -32.10
C PRO A 227 -11.16 29.88 -31.76
N PRO A 228 -11.78 29.24 -32.75
CA PRO A 228 -12.71 28.14 -32.53
C PRO A 228 -12.11 26.96 -31.77
N ALA A 229 -10.84 26.61 -32.03
CA ALA A 229 -10.16 25.53 -31.30
C ALA A 229 -9.90 25.85 -29.81
N VAL A 230 -9.75 27.13 -29.45
CA VAL A 230 -9.60 27.57 -28.06
C VAL A 230 -10.95 27.58 -27.37
N VAL A 231 -12.01 27.97 -28.09
CA VAL A 231 -13.39 27.91 -27.61
C VAL A 231 -13.79 26.46 -27.31
N ASP A 232 -13.55 25.55 -28.26
CA ASP A 232 -13.79 24.10 -28.09
C ASP A 232 -13.06 23.54 -26.86
N LEU A 233 -11.80 23.93 -26.65
CA LEU A 233 -11.03 23.54 -25.48
C LEU A 233 -11.68 24.02 -24.16
N ILE A 234 -12.25 25.23 -24.15
CA ILE A 234 -12.84 25.82 -22.93
C ILE A 234 -14.21 25.23 -22.65
N THR A 235 -15.04 25.05 -23.67
CA THR A 235 -16.40 24.49 -23.54
C THR A 235 -16.38 22.98 -23.34
N GLY A 236 -15.35 22.29 -23.82
CA GLY A 236 -15.14 20.84 -23.69
C GLY A 236 -14.41 20.39 -22.42
N ASP A 237 -14.46 21.14 -21.31
CA ASP A 237 -13.75 20.81 -20.05
C ASP A 237 -12.24 20.58 -20.22
N TRP A 238 -11.58 21.42 -21.02
CA TRP A 238 -10.15 21.27 -21.37
C TRP A 238 -9.82 20.00 -22.15
N ARG A 239 -10.82 19.43 -22.84
CA ARG A 239 -10.67 18.39 -23.86
C ARG A 239 -10.99 19.01 -25.23
N LEU A 240 -10.20 18.64 -26.23
CA LEU A 240 -10.49 19.00 -27.63
C LEU A 240 -11.37 17.90 -28.22
N CYS A 241 -12.47 18.30 -28.87
CA CYS A 241 -13.30 17.41 -29.65
C CYS A 241 -12.70 17.21 -31.06
N ASP A 242 -13.05 16.11 -31.72
CA ASP A 242 -12.42 15.69 -32.98
C ASP A 242 -12.75 16.66 -34.14
N GLU A 243 -13.76 17.51 -33.97
CA GLU A 243 -14.20 18.54 -34.93
C GLU A 243 -13.33 19.82 -34.88
N ALA A 244 -12.48 19.98 -33.87
CA ALA A 244 -11.66 21.19 -33.68
C ALA A 244 -10.75 21.56 -34.87
N PRO A 245 -10.10 20.61 -35.58
CA PRO A 245 -9.35 20.91 -36.80
C PRO A 245 -10.23 21.44 -37.92
N SER A 246 -11.40 20.83 -38.13
CA SER A 246 -12.37 21.24 -39.15
C SER A 246 -12.89 22.65 -38.88
N ALA A 247 -13.21 22.95 -37.62
CA ALA A 247 -13.60 24.29 -37.19
C ALA A 247 -12.48 25.33 -37.40
N THR A 248 -11.22 24.94 -37.16
CA THR A 248 -10.05 25.79 -37.44
C THR A 248 -9.89 26.05 -38.94
N LEU A 249 -10.13 25.05 -39.77
CA LEU A 249 -10.04 25.16 -41.22
C LEU A 249 -11.13 26.08 -41.78
N LEU A 250 -12.35 26.00 -41.24
CA LEU A 250 -13.45 26.90 -41.59
C LEU A 250 -13.14 28.36 -41.22
N ASP A 251 -12.52 28.60 -40.07
CA ASP A 251 -12.05 29.94 -39.66
C ASP A 251 -10.93 30.46 -40.58
N LEU A 252 -10.01 29.61 -41.04
CA LEU A 252 -9.02 29.98 -42.06
C LEU A 252 -9.67 30.32 -43.41
N ALA A 253 -10.75 29.63 -43.78
CA ALA A 253 -11.50 29.92 -44.99
C ALA A 253 -12.23 31.27 -44.89
N ALA A 254 -12.85 31.56 -43.75
CA ALA A 254 -13.50 32.84 -43.47
C ALA A 254 -12.51 34.02 -43.52
N ARG A 255 -11.25 33.80 -43.10
CA ARG A 255 -10.16 34.79 -43.22
C ARG A 255 -9.56 34.89 -44.63
N GLY A 256 -10.06 34.12 -45.60
CA GLY A 256 -9.60 34.15 -46.99
C GLY A 256 -8.25 33.49 -47.23
N VAL A 257 -7.68 32.80 -46.24
CA VAL A 257 -6.42 32.04 -46.36
C VAL A 257 -6.61 30.79 -47.23
N VAL A 258 -7.83 30.24 -47.20
CA VAL A 258 -8.23 29.06 -47.93
C VAL A 258 -9.57 29.34 -48.62
N ALA A 259 -9.75 28.91 -49.87
CA ALA A 259 -11.05 28.99 -50.53
C ALA A 259 -11.75 27.64 -50.41
N VAL A 260 -12.98 27.62 -49.92
CA VAL A 260 -13.82 26.43 -49.93
C VAL A 260 -14.84 26.61 -51.04
N GLU A 261 -14.78 25.76 -52.06
CA GLU A 261 -15.67 25.78 -53.21
C GLU A 261 -16.54 24.52 -53.17
N GLU A 262 -17.85 24.71 -53.22
CA GLU A 262 -18.81 23.61 -53.17
C GLU A 262 -19.10 23.13 -54.59
N ILE A 263 -18.78 21.86 -54.87
CA ILE A 263 -18.87 21.28 -56.23
C ILE A 263 -20.03 20.28 -56.34
N GLY A 264 -20.64 19.91 -55.20
CA GLY A 264 -21.88 19.15 -55.12
C GLY A 264 -22.37 19.04 -53.67
N PRO A 265 -23.55 18.45 -53.43
CA PRO A 265 -24.24 18.46 -52.13
C PRO A 265 -23.50 17.76 -50.97
N GLU A 266 -22.36 17.11 -51.24
CA GLU A 266 -21.53 16.38 -50.27
C GLU A 266 -20.01 16.53 -50.55
N LEU A 267 -19.62 17.36 -51.53
CA LEU A 267 -18.23 17.47 -52.00
C LEU A 267 -17.81 18.94 -52.02
N SER A 268 -17.16 19.37 -50.94
CA SER A 268 -16.47 20.65 -50.88
C SER A 268 -15.00 20.43 -51.26
N LEU A 269 -14.51 21.22 -52.21
CA LEU A 269 -13.11 21.28 -52.56
C LEU A 269 -12.46 22.48 -51.89
N VAL A 270 -11.34 22.20 -51.23
CA VAL A 270 -10.54 23.21 -50.54
C VAL A 270 -9.40 23.62 -51.46
N ARG A 271 -9.43 24.86 -51.97
CA ARG A 271 -8.38 25.46 -52.80
C ARG A 271 -7.47 26.35 -51.97
N LEU A 272 -6.18 26.03 -51.93
CA LEU A 272 -5.19 26.83 -51.20
C LEU A 272 -4.86 28.12 -51.99
N ARG A 273 -5.07 29.29 -51.38
CA ARG A 273 -4.68 30.60 -51.96
C ARG A 273 -3.33 31.04 -51.40
N GLY A 274 -2.25 30.83 -52.15
CA GLY A 274 -0.92 31.43 -51.89
C GLY A 274 -0.25 31.03 -50.57
N GLU A 275 0.91 31.66 -50.29
CA GLU A 275 1.63 31.55 -49.01
C GLU A 275 0.85 32.25 -47.90
N PRO A 276 0.48 31.56 -46.82
CA PRO A 276 -0.31 32.15 -45.76
C PRO A 276 0.52 33.15 -44.93
N GLY A 277 -0.11 34.26 -44.52
CA GLY A 277 0.48 35.27 -43.64
C GLY A 277 0.67 34.80 -42.18
N ASP A 278 0.47 35.69 -41.21
CA ASP A 278 0.69 35.43 -39.78
C ASP A 278 -0.30 34.41 -39.19
N LEU A 279 -0.01 33.11 -39.39
CA LEU A 279 -0.76 31.99 -38.84
C LEU A 279 -0.25 31.58 -37.46
N ARG A 280 -1.18 31.24 -36.56
CA ARG A 280 -0.83 30.70 -35.24
C ARG A 280 -0.18 29.32 -35.37
N PRO A 281 0.62 28.89 -34.37
CA PRO A 281 1.37 27.63 -34.46
C PRO A 281 0.52 26.37 -34.66
N TYR A 282 -0.74 26.35 -34.17
CA TYR A 282 -1.67 25.23 -34.37
C TYR A 282 -2.45 25.36 -35.70
N GLU A 283 -2.78 26.58 -36.14
CA GLU A 283 -3.40 26.86 -37.45
C GLU A 283 -2.48 26.42 -38.59
N ARG A 284 -1.17 26.69 -38.46
CA ARG A 284 -0.14 26.23 -39.40
C ARG A 284 -0.08 24.70 -39.48
N LEU A 285 -0.26 23.97 -38.38
CA LEU A 285 -0.29 22.50 -38.41
C LEU A 285 -1.49 21.96 -39.19
N VAL A 286 -2.64 22.64 -39.10
CA VAL A 286 -3.82 22.28 -39.88
C VAL A 286 -3.55 22.59 -41.35
N TYR A 287 -3.09 23.81 -41.67
CA TYR A 287 -2.77 24.21 -43.04
C TYR A 287 -1.74 23.28 -43.72
N ASP A 288 -0.64 22.96 -43.06
CA ASP A 288 0.40 22.05 -43.57
C ASP A 288 -0.16 20.63 -43.80
N HIS A 289 -1.09 20.19 -42.95
CA HIS A 289 -1.76 18.90 -43.10
C HIS A 289 -2.68 18.90 -44.32
N VAL A 290 -3.50 19.94 -44.52
CA VAL A 290 -4.33 20.10 -45.74
C VAL A 290 -3.44 20.14 -46.98
N ARG A 291 -2.35 20.91 -46.95
CA ARG A 291 -1.39 21.02 -48.06
C ARG A 291 -0.76 19.68 -48.41
N SER A 292 -0.46 18.83 -47.42
CA SER A 292 0.10 17.50 -47.67
C SER A 292 -0.88 16.52 -48.33
N LEU A 293 -2.18 16.76 -48.18
CA LEU A 293 -3.25 15.94 -48.77
C LEU A 293 -3.72 16.50 -50.13
N ALA A 294 -3.28 17.71 -50.50
CA ALA A 294 -3.68 18.37 -51.73
C ALA A 294 -2.96 17.75 -52.95
N VAL A 295 -3.75 17.34 -53.93
CA VAL A 295 -3.26 17.03 -55.28
C VAL A 295 -3.70 18.20 -56.16
N ASP A 296 -2.75 18.86 -56.81
CA ASP A 296 -2.99 20.06 -57.64
C ASP A 296 -3.71 21.22 -56.93
N GLY A 297 -3.50 21.35 -55.61
CA GLY A 297 -4.04 22.45 -54.81
C GLY A 297 -5.49 22.27 -54.38
N VAL A 298 -6.03 21.06 -54.48
CA VAL A 298 -7.43 20.71 -54.22
C VAL A 298 -7.53 19.52 -53.25
N VAL A 299 -8.34 19.65 -52.20
CA VAL A 299 -8.58 18.60 -51.18
C VAL A 299 -10.08 18.39 -50.95
N ALA A 300 -10.54 17.13 -50.93
CA ALA A 300 -11.90 16.79 -50.53
C ALA A 300 -12.07 16.86 -49.00
N THR A 301 -13.14 17.50 -48.51
CA THR A 301 -13.41 17.70 -47.07
C THR A 301 -13.40 16.41 -46.25
N GLY A 302 -13.84 15.28 -46.82
CA GLY A 302 -13.85 13.98 -46.15
C GLY A 302 -12.46 13.40 -45.85
N ALA A 303 -11.42 13.80 -46.61
CA ALA A 303 -10.05 13.32 -46.39
C ALA A 303 -9.42 13.84 -45.09
N LEU A 304 -9.98 14.91 -44.52
CA LEU A 304 -9.53 15.50 -43.25
C LEU A 304 -9.96 14.69 -42.02
N ALA A 305 -11.07 13.95 -42.13
CA ALA A 305 -11.59 13.12 -41.05
C ALA A 305 -10.98 11.70 -41.04
N GLU A 306 -10.56 11.18 -42.21
CA GLU A 306 -10.34 9.74 -42.37
C GLU A 306 -8.94 9.36 -42.91
N GLY A 307 -8.10 10.34 -43.25
CA GLY A 307 -6.94 10.14 -44.14
C GLY A 307 -5.52 10.13 -43.55
N SER A 308 -5.24 9.70 -42.31
CA SER A 308 -3.81 9.52 -41.92
C SER A 308 -3.50 8.36 -40.98
N ARG A 309 -2.46 7.59 -41.35
CA ARG A 309 -1.89 6.46 -40.58
C ARG A 309 -1.12 6.89 -39.31
N ASP A 310 -1.09 8.19 -38.99
CA ASP A 310 -0.28 8.77 -37.89
C ASP A 310 -1.05 9.82 -37.04
N LEU A 311 -2.39 9.79 -37.09
CA LEU A 311 -3.32 10.69 -36.39
C LEU A 311 -2.92 10.93 -34.92
N GLY A 312 -2.45 9.90 -34.21
CA GLY A 312 -2.11 10.00 -32.79
C GLY A 312 -0.94 10.95 -32.45
N ARG A 313 0.11 11.01 -33.28
CA ARG A 313 1.26 11.91 -33.03
C ARG A 313 0.95 13.35 -33.46
N TRP A 314 0.28 13.49 -34.60
CA TRP A 314 -0.20 14.79 -35.08
C TRP A 314 -1.21 15.40 -34.10
N TRP A 315 -2.20 14.64 -33.65
CA TRP A 315 -3.21 15.07 -32.67
C TRP A 315 -2.59 15.53 -31.35
N LYS A 316 -1.61 14.78 -30.84
CA LYS A 316 -0.84 15.19 -29.65
C LYS A 316 -0.16 16.55 -29.85
N SER A 317 0.38 16.80 -31.05
CA SER A 317 1.06 18.05 -31.39
C SER A 317 0.07 19.20 -31.55
N PHE A 318 -1.04 19.00 -32.25
CA PHE A 318 -2.13 19.95 -32.40
C PHE A 318 -2.67 20.37 -31.03
N ARG A 319 -3.11 19.41 -30.22
CA ARG A 319 -3.60 19.64 -28.86
C ARG A 319 -2.59 20.39 -27.99
N LYS A 320 -1.30 20.00 -28.06
CA LYS A 320 -0.24 20.67 -27.30
C LYS A 320 -0.13 22.15 -27.70
N LYS A 321 -0.16 22.47 -28.99
CA LYS A 321 -0.06 23.85 -29.48
C LYS A 321 -1.31 24.68 -29.12
N VAL A 322 -2.51 24.10 -29.19
CA VAL A 322 -3.75 24.79 -28.76
C VAL A 322 -3.72 25.09 -27.25
N ILE A 323 -3.25 24.15 -26.42
CA ILE A 323 -3.07 24.38 -24.97
C ILE A 323 -2.03 25.46 -24.68
N VAL A 324 -0.94 25.50 -25.45
CA VAL A 324 0.11 26.54 -25.33
C VAL A 324 -0.46 27.91 -25.69
N GLU A 325 -1.26 28.01 -26.75
CA GLU A 325 -1.96 29.24 -27.14
C GLU A 325 -2.93 29.70 -26.05
N ALA A 326 -3.78 28.78 -25.55
CA ALA A 326 -4.69 29.08 -24.44
C ALA A 326 -3.95 29.53 -23.18
N ARG A 327 -2.73 29.01 -22.95
CA ARG A 327 -1.86 29.48 -21.85
C ARG A 327 -1.29 30.86 -22.13
N ALA A 328 -0.86 31.14 -23.37
CA ALA A 328 -0.34 32.46 -23.78
C ALA A 328 -1.39 33.55 -23.62
N GLN A 329 -2.65 33.24 -23.91
CA GLN A 329 -3.82 34.13 -23.69
C GLN A 329 -4.26 34.21 -22.21
N GLY A 330 -3.55 33.54 -21.30
CA GLY A 330 -3.85 33.55 -19.87
C GLY A 330 -5.10 32.76 -19.45
N LEU A 331 -5.68 31.97 -20.36
CA LEU A 331 -6.91 31.20 -20.15
C LEU A 331 -6.65 29.89 -19.37
N SER A 332 -5.47 29.27 -19.54
CA SER A 332 -5.11 27.99 -18.90
C SER A 332 -3.92 28.08 -17.93
N ARG A 333 -3.93 27.28 -16.86
CA ARG A 333 -2.81 27.03 -15.94
C ARG A 333 -2.50 25.51 -15.89
N PRO A 334 -1.25 25.10 -15.64
CA PRO A 334 -0.98 23.68 -15.35
C PRO A 334 -1.72 23.29 -14.06
N ARG A 335 -2.48 22.19 -14.08
CA ARG A 335 -3.28 21.75 -12.92
C ARG A 335 -2.41 21.51 -11.70
N TRP A 336 -1.24 20.90 -11.90
CA TRP A 336 -0.25 20.66 -10.85
C TRP A 336 1.00 21.51 -11.10
N SER A 337 1.44 22.24 -10.08
CA SER A 337 2.75 22.92 -10.13
C SER A 337 3.90 21.90 -10.02
N ARG A 338 5.12 22.30 -10.42
CA ARG A 338 6.33 21.46 -10.26
C ARG A 338 6.53 20.97 -8.82
N ALA A 339 6.11 21.76 -7.83
CA ALA A 339 6.17 21.38 -6.42
C ALA A 339 5.22 20.22 -6.07
N HIS A 340 4.04 20.14 -6.67
CA HIS A 340 3.10 19.03 -6.45
C HIS A 340 3.62 17.74 -7.08
N ALA A 341 4.18 17.82 -8.29
CA ALA A 341 4.80 16.67 -8.95
C ALA A 341 6.01 16.15 -8.16
N LEU A 342 6.83 17.06 -7.62
CA LEU A 342 7.98 16.70 -6.80
C LEU A 342 7.54 16.11 -5.45
N LEU A 343 6.52 16.68 -4.80
CA LEU A 343 5.98 16.16 -3.54
C LEU A 343 5.39 14.75 -3.71
N LEU A 344 4.53 14.54 -4.71
CA LEU A 344 3.93 13.23 -4.98
C LEU A 344 4.98 12.19 -5.41
N GLY A 345 5.99 12.62 -6.17
CA GLY A 345 7.12 11.79 -6.56
C GLY A 345 7.96 11.35 -5.36
N VAL A 346 8.33 12.27 -4.47
CA VAL A 346 9.04 11.93 -3.22
C VAL A 346 8.17 11.06 -2.32
N ALA A 347 6.87 11.37 -2.21
CA ALA A 347 5.92 10.56 -1.43
C ALA A 347 5.74 9.14 -2.01
N ALA A 348 5.92 8.94 -3.32
CA ALA A 348 5.85 7.63 -3.96
C ALA A 348 7.03 6.71 -3.60
N ALA A 349 8.13 7.27 -3.08
CA ALA A 349 9.26 6.47 -2.61
C ALA A 349 8.90 5.61 -1.39
N VAL A 350 7.97 6.07 -0.54
CA VAL A 350 7.53 5.34 0.67
C VAL A 350 6.83 4.02 0.34
N PRO A 351 5.75 3.99 -0.47
CA PRO A 351 5.13 2.73 -0.87
C PRO A 351 6.05 1.86 -1.74
N ALA A 352 6.88 2.46 -2.61
CA ALA A 352 7.83 1.71 -3.41
C ALA A 352 8.88 0.97 -2.54
N ALA A 353 9.43 1.64 -1.53
CA ALA A 353 10.34 1.03 -0.57
C ALA A 353 9.64 -0.06 0.26
N ALA A 354 8.39 0.17 0.70
CA ALA A 354 7.61 -0.81 1.45
C ALA A 354 7.34 -2.09 0.64
N ILE A 355 7.02 -1.97 -0.65
CA ILE A 355 6.87 -3.11 -1.56
C ILE A 355 8.22 -3.82 -1.75
N GLY A 356 9.31 -3.07 -1.94
CA GLY A 356 10.65 -3.64 -2.03
C GLY A 356 11.04 -4.47 -0.80
N ILE A 357 10.74 -3.97 0.40
CA ILE A 357 10.97 -4.67 1.67
C ILE A 357 10.09 -5.94 1.75
N ALA A 358 8.82 -5.87 1.33
CA ALA A 358 7.92 -7.02 1.33
C ALA A 358 8.39 -8.13 0.38
N VAL A 359 8.82 -7.77 -0.84
CA VAL A 359 9.37 -8.71 -1.81
C VAL A 359 10.69 -9.31 -1.32
N ALA A 360 11.60 -8.48 -0.80
CA ALA A 360 12.86 -8.97 -0.23
C ALA A 360 12.63 -9.92 0.96
N ALA A 361 11.58 -9.69 1.75
CA ALA A 361 11.21 -10.56 2.87
C ALA A 361 10.67 -11.93 2.42
N ASP A 362 10.01 -12.01 1.26
CA ASP A 362 9.58 -13.27 0.64
C ASP A 362 10.74 -13.96 -0.10
N ASP A 363 11.58 -13.23 -0.83
CA ASP A 363 12.76 -13.78 -1.53
C ASP A 363 13.80 -14.37 -0.56
N ALA A 364 13.96 -13.77 0.63
CA ALA A 364 14.78 -14.33 1.70
C ALA A 364 14.29 -15.72 2.18
N ARG A 365 13.02 -16.09 1.90
CA ARG A 365 12.54 -17.47 2.09
C ARG A 365 12.76 -18.34 0.87
N ALA A 366 12.67 -17.78 -0.33
CA ALA A 366 12.80 -18.49 -1.59
C ALA A 366 14.27 -18.79 -1.97
N ASN A 367 15.25 -18.25 -1.23
CA ASN A 367 16.68 -18.47 -1.45
C ASN A 367 17.14 -17.98 -2.85
N HIS A 368 16.51 -16.91 -3.36
CA HIS A 368 16.88 -16.24 -4.61
C HIS A 368 17.55 -14.89 -4.32
N ASP A 369 18.51 -14.52 -5.18
CA ASP A 369 19.19 -13.22 -5.15
C ASP A 369 18.25 -12.12 -5.68
N GLY A 370 17.26 -11.75 -4.88
CA GLY A 370 16.32 -10.67 -5.15
C GLY A 370 16.98 -9.31 -4.99
N GLY A 371 17.44 -8.72 -6.10
CA GLY A 371 17.91 -7.33 -6.11
C GLY A 371 16.79 -6.31 -5.84
N PRO A 372 17.09 -5.01 -5.66
CA PRO A 372 16.11 -3.95 -5.36
C PRO A 372 15.10 -3.65 -6.49
N GLY A 373 14.99 -4.52 -7.51
CA GLY A 373 14.19 -4.33 -8.71
C GLY A 373 12.71 -4.09 -8.42
N ALA A 374 12.14 -4.76 -7.42
CA ALA A 374 10.73 -4.59 -7.05
C ALA A 374 10.39 -3.16 -6.60
N ALA A 375 11.29 -2.50 -5.86
CA ALA A 375 11.10 -1.11 -5.45
C ALA A 375 11.17 -0.16 -6.65
N ILE A 376 12.12 -0.40 -7.56
CA ILE A 376 12.33 0.44 -8.75
C ILE A 376 11.13 0.34 -9.70
N VAL A 377 10.65 -0.88 -9.98
CA VAL A 377 9.49 -1.11 -10.85
C VAL A 377 8.24 -0.49 -10.22
N SER A 378 8.03 -0.67 -8.92
CA SER A 378 6.89 -0.10 -8.20
C SER A 378 6.91 1.43 -8.21
N PHE A 379 8.09 2.04 -8.00
CA PHE A 379 8.27 3.49 -8.11
C PHE A 379 7.95 4.00 -9.51
N ALA A 380 8.49 3.35 -10.55
CA ALA A 380 8.22 3.73 -11.94
C ALA A 380 6.73 3.65 -12.29
N LEU A 381 6.03 2.62 -11.79
CA LEU A 381 4.60 2.40 -12.04
C LEU A 381 3.75 3.47 -11.35
N LEU A 382 4.07 3.82 -10.10
CA LEU A 382 3.40 4.90 -9.34
C LEU A 382 3.63 6.28 -9.99
N VAL A 383 4.84 6.59 -10.43
CA VAL A 383 5.16 7.85 -11.12
C VAL A 383 4.47 7.91 -12.49
N THR A 384 4.37 6.79 -13.21
CA THR A 384 3.65 6.72 -14.48
C THR A 384 2.14 6.90 -14.28
N LEU A 385 1.56 6.31 -13.23
CA LEU A 385 0.16 6.51 -12.84
C LEU A 385 -0.12 7.98 -12.49
N MET A 386 0.78 8.60 -11.72
CA MET A 386 0.73 10.04 -11.41
C MET A 386 0.75 10.90 -12.68
N GLY A 387 1.66 10.60 -13.63
CA GLY A 387 1.77 11.33 -14.90
C GLY A 387 0.56 11.19 -15.82
N ARG A 388 -0.27 10.13 -15.67
CA ARG A 388 -1.54 10.02 -16.40
C ARG A 388 -2.63 10.95 -15.88
N LEU A 389 -2.54 11.38 -14.62
CA LEU A 389 -3.55 12.22 -13.98
C LEU A 389 -3.23 13.72 -14.07
N THR A 390 -2.05 14.10 -14.55
CA THR A 390 -1.69 15.51 -14.79
C THR A 390 -2.47 16.07 -15.98
N GLY A 391 -3.45 16.94 -15.72
CA GLY A 391 -4.22 17.69 -16.72
C GLY A 391 -3.94 19.20 -16.74
N SER A 392 -4.68 19.92 -17.57
CA SER A 392 -4.75 21.40 -17.58
C SER A 392 -5.88 21.88 -16.66
N ALA A 393 -5.75 23.06 -16.04
CA ALA A 393 -6.78 23.65 -15.18
C ALA A 393 -7.09 25.11 -15.57
N ALA A 394 -8.33 25.54 -15.32
CA ALA A 394 -8.77 26.91 -15.59
C ALA A 394 -8.14 27.92 -14.60
N ARG A 395 -7.95 29.17 -15.04
CA ARG A 395 -7.58 30.29 -14.17
C ARG A 395 -8.87 30.88 -13.57
N PRO A 396 -9.03 31.00 -12.23
CA PRO A 396 -10.14 31.77 -11.66
C PRO A 396 -9.98 33.24 -12.10
N ARG A 397 -11.00 33.79 -12.78
CA ARG A 397 -11.05 35.20 -13.17
C ARG A 397 -11.45 36.04 -11.96
N GLY A 398 -10.82 37.21 -11.80
CA GLY A 398 -11.37 38.30 -10.99
C GLY A 398 -12.63 38.87 -11.64
N PRO A 399 -13.32 39.84 -11.00
CA PRO A 399 -14.62 40.32 -11.46
C PRO A 399 -14.46 40.98 -12.84
N GLY A 400 -14.90 40.28 -13.87
CA GLY A 400 -14.89 40.72 -15.26
C GLY A 400 -15.98 39.97 -16.02
N PRO A 401 -16.58 40.57 -17.06
CA PRO A 401 -17.79 40.02 -17.66
C PRO A 401 -17.56 38.62 -18.26
N PRO A 402 -18.57 37.73 -18.17
CA PRO A 402 -18.48 36.36 -18.67
C PRO A 402 -18.31 36.35 -20.20
N PRO A 403 -17.64 35.33 -20.76
CA PRO A 403 -17.66 35.12 -22.20
C PRO A 403 -19.08 34.72 -22.59
N THR A 404 -19.69 35.54 -23.42
CA THR A 404 -21.03 35.31 -23.93
C THR A 404 -20.91 34.65 -25.30
N GLY A 405 -21.59 33.53 -25.48
CA GLY A 405 -21.53 32.75 -26.71
C GLY A 405 -22.48 31.57 -26.65
N SER A 406 -23.58 31.67 -27.37
CA SER A 406 -24.47 30.56 -27.65
C SER A 406 -23.89 29.72 -28.79
N ALA A 407 -23.24 28.62 -28.43
CA ALA A 407 -23.25 27.45 -29.28
C ALA A 407 -23.79 26.32 -28.42
N SER A 408 -24.88 25.70 -28.86
CA SER A 408 -25.41 24.48 -28.29
C SER A 408 -24.31 23.42 -28.32
N ALA A 409 -23.52 23.35 -27.25
CA ALA A 409 -22.42 22.42 -27.16
C ALA A 409 -23.02 21.02 -27.01
N SER A 410 -23.04 20.27 -28.10
CA SER A 410 -23.09 18.81 -28.03
C SER A 410 -21.91 18.39 -27.17
N THR A 411 -22.19 17.95 -25.94
CA THR A 411 -21.20 17.40 -25.04
C THR A 411 -20.44 16.30 -25.78
N CYS A 412 -19.13 16.46 -25.95
CA CYS A 412 -18.22 15.45 -26.49
C CYS A 412 -18.66 14.07 -25.92
N GLY A 413 -19.17 13.19 -26.79
CA GLY A 413 -20.07 12.10 -26.41
C GLY A 413 -19.59 11.27 -25.20
N ARG A 414 -20.39 11.29 -24.12
CA ARG A 414 -20.34 10.19 -23.12
C ARG A 414 -20.99 8.96 -23.77
N PRO A 415 -20.39 7.75 -23.70
CA PRO A 415 -21.13 6.54 -24.01
C PRO A 415 -22.10 6.30 -22.85
N GLY A 416 -23.31 6.85 -22.96
CA GLY A 416 -24.37 6.74 -21.97
C GLY A 416 -25.67 6.37 -22.67
N GLY A 417 -26.13 5.15 -22.45
CA GLY A 417 -27.40 4.66 -22.95
C GLY A 417 -28.55 5.58 -22.53
N SER A 418 -29.41 5.90 -23.49
CA SER A 418 -30.66 6.61 -23.24
C SER A 418 -31.58 5.80 -22.32
N PRO A 419 -32.11 6.35 -21.22
CA PRO A 419 -33.31 5.81 -20.62
C PRO A 419 -34.50 6.28 -21.46
N SER A 420 -34.92 5.48 -22.43
CA SER A 420 -36.19 5.68 -23.11
C SER A 420 -37.32 5.43 -22.11
N SER A 421 -37.92 6.49 -21.56
CA SER A 421 -39.22 6.39 -20.89
C SER A 421 -40.29 6.03 -21.92
N PRO A 422 -41.09 4.97 -21.75
CA PRO A 422 -42.23 4.72 -22.62
C PRO A 422 -43.44 5.55 -22.16
N PRO A 423 -44.31 6.02 -23.08
CA PRO A 423 -45.52 6.75 -22.72
C PRO A 423 -46.60 5.80 -22.17
N PRO A 424 -47.57 6.30 -21.36
CA PRO A 424 -48.59 5.46 -20.77
C PRO A 424 -49.66 5.13 -21.81
N ARG A 425 -50.03 3.85 -21.93
CA ARG A 425 -51.29 3.46 -22.58
C ARG A 425 -52.08 2.48 -21.73
N SER A 426 -53.38 2.78 -21.73
CA SER A 426 -54.47 2.28 -20.92
C SER A 426 -54.87 0.83 -21.23
N ARG A 427 -55.42 0.21 -20.19
CA ARG A 427 -56.21 -1.04 -20.13
C ARG A 427 -57.02 -1.38 -21.40
N SER A 428 -56.97 -2.65 -21.80
CA SER A 428 -58.15 -3.47 -22.16
C SER A 428 -57.75 -4.91 -22.55
N GLY A 429 -58.20 -5.89 -21.76
CA GLY A 429 -59.00 -7.03 -22.25
C GLY A 429 -58.37 -8.19 -23.07
N ALA A 430 -58.56 -9.39 -22.53
CA ALA A 430 -58.94 -10.65 -23.21
C ALA A 430 -57.85 -11.66 -23.66
N ALA A 431 -57.65 -12.65 -22.77
CA ALA A 431 -57.59 -14.10 -22.96
C ALA A 431 -57.62 -14.71 -24.38
N THR A 432 -56.72 -15.67 -24.65
CA THR A 432 -56.98 -17.12 -24.93
C THR A 432 -55.68 -17.80 -25.41
N SER A 433 -55.14 -18.75 -24.66
CA SER A 433 -55.15 -20.21 -24.90
C SER A 433 -54.56 -20.70 -26.25
N ARG A 434 -53.46 -21.46 -26.20
CA ARG A 434 -53.38 -22.91 -26.55
C ARG A 434 -51.95 -23.38 -26.85
N THR A 435 -51.69 -24.54 -26.26
CA THR A 435 -50.58 -25.49 -26.32
C THR A 435 -50.29 -26.00 -27.76
N PRO A 436 -49.04 -26.41 -28.10
CA PRO A 436 -48.69 -26.93 -29.43
C PRO A 436 -48.87 -28.44 -29.54
N PRO A 437 -48.78 -29.02 -30.76
CA PRO A 437 -48.33 -30.40 -30.85
C PRO A 437 -47.33 -30.69 -32.00
N ARG A 438 -46.42 -31.65 -31.70
CA ARG A 438 -45.96 -32.78 -32.55
C ARG A 438 -45.19 -32.44 -33.84
N SER A 439 -44.26 -33.24 -34.38
CA SER A 439 -43.74 -34.60 -34.10
C SER A 439 -42.66 -34.94 -35.14
N GLY A 440 -41.76 -35.88 -34.79
CA GLY A 440 -41.25 -36.91 -35.69
C GLY A 440 -39.87 -36.66 -36.33
N SER A 441 -38.82 -37.38 -35.91
CA SER A 441 -38.33 -38.68 -36.47
C SER A 441 -37.63 -38.50 -37.84
N ARG A 442 -36.45 -39.02 -38.16
CA ARG A 442 -35.73 -40.25 -37.78
C ARG A 442 -34.36 -40.25 -38.52
N ARG A 443 -33.38 -40.97 -37.95
CA ARG A 443 -32.33 -41.85 -38.57
C ARG A 443 -30.92 -41.60 -38.00
N GLY A 444 -30.41 -42.58 -37.25
CA GLY A 444 -28.97 -42.83 -37.02
C GLY A 444 -28.37 -43.65 -38.19
N PRO A 445 -27.33 -44.51 -38.00
CA PRO A 445 -26.64 -44.90 -36.75
C PRO A 445 -25.08 -44.96 -36.85
N SER A 446 -24.38 -45.18 -35.72
CA SER A 446 -23.37 -46.25 -35.51
C SER A 446 -22.25 -45.91 -34.49
N GLY A 447 -21.94 -46.89 -33.62
CA GLY A 447 -20.67 -47.06 -32.87
C GLY A 447 -20.70 -46.56 -31.42
N ALA A 448 -21.06 -47.32 -30.37
CA ALA A 448 -20.43 -48.52 -29.78
C ALA A 448 -19.47 -48.23 -28.59
N PHE A 449 -19.93 -48.67 -27.40
CA PHE A 449 -19.21 -49.34 -26.30
C PHE A 449 -18.68 -48.57 -25.05
N LEU A 450 -19.20 -49.07 -23.89
CA LEU A 450 -18.58 -49.29 -22.56
C LEU A 450 -19.01 -48.44 -21.34
N SER A 451 -20.10 -48.92 -20.72
CA SER A 451 -20.23 -49.43 -19.34
C SER A 451 -19.66 -48.67 -18.13
N ALA A 452 -20.58 -48.29 -17.23
CA ALA A 452 -20.37 -47.93 -15.82
C ALA A 452 -20.15 -49.18 -14.91
N PRO A 453 -19.85 -49.05 -13.60
CA PRO A 453 -20.90 -48.70 -12.60
C PRO A 453 -20.44 -47.84 -11.39
N ARG A 454 -21.43 -47.20 -10.72
CA ARG A 454 -21.37 -46.67 -9.33
C ARG A 454 -21.63 -47.81 -8.31
N PRO A 455 -21.32 -47.63 -7.00
CA PRO A 455 -22.38 -47.25 -6.02
C PRO A 455 -21.86 -46.38 -4.82
N THR A 456 -22.54 -45.27 -4.45
CA THR A 456 -23.41 -45.02 -3.26
C THR A 456 -22.80 -45.02 -1.85
N THR A 457 -22.95 -43.90 -1.13
CA THR A 457 -23.39 -43.77 0.30
C THR A 457 -23.51 -42.26 0.64
N THR A 458 -24.71 -41.66 0.78
CA THR A 458 -25.47 -41.37 2.05
C THR A 458 -24.64 -40.66 3.14
N GLY A 459 -25.05 -39.58 3.81
CA GLY A 459 -26.29 -38.79 3.84
C GLY A 459 -26.27 -37.76 5.00
N ARG A 460 -27.40 -37.04 5.15
CA ARG A 460 -27.89 -36.20 6.28
C ARG A 460 -27.34 -34.77 6.49
N GLY A 461 -28.17 -33.78 6.10
CA GLY A 461 -29.11 -33.11 7.03
C GLY A 461 -28.65 -31.87 7.82
N PRO A 462 -29.35 -30.70 7.73
CA PRO A 462 -29.05 -29.47 8.46
C PRO A 462 -30.05 -29.17 9.61
N THR A 463 -29.57 -28.54 10.69
CA THR A 463 -30.31 -27.84 11.79
C THR A 463 -29.23 -27.20 12.69
N THR A 464 -29.32 -26.04 13.37
CA THR A 464 -30.42 -25.17 13.82
C THR A 464 -29.82 -23.82 14.29
N ALA A 465 -30.69 -22.82 14.39
CA ALA A 465 -30.50 -21.46 14.89
C ALA A 465 -30.07 -21.34 16.37
N GLY A 466 -29.61 -20.15 16.75
CA GLY A 466 -29.39 -19.72 18.14
C GLY A 466 -29.17 -18.22 18.27
N CYS A 467 -30.27 -17.44 18.34
CA CYS A 467 -30.32 -16.10 18.94
C CYS A 467 -30.42 -16.24 20.46
N GLY A 468 -29.82 -15.33 21.23
CA GLY A 468 -29.99 -15.31 22.69
C GLY A 468 -29.16 -14.24 23.39
N THR A 469 -29.69 -13.02 23.42
CA THR A 469 -29.44 -11.99 24.43
C THR A 469 -29.79 -12.48 25.84
N SER A 470 -28.91 -12.23 26.81
CA SER A 470 -29.25 -11.90 28.21
C SER A 470 -28.15 -11.01 28.78
#